data_AF-A0A183TZ10-F1
#
_entry.id   AF-A0A183TZ10-F1
#
_cell.length_a   1.000
_cell.length_b   1.000
_cell.length_c   1.000
_cell.angle_alpha   90.00
_cell.angle_beta   90.00
_cell.angle_gamma   90.00
#
_symmetry.space_group_name_H-M   'P 1'
#
loop_
_entity.id
_entity.type
_entity.pdbx_description
1 polymer ?
#
loop_
_entity_poly.entity_id
_entity_poly.type
_entity_poly.pdbx_seq_one_letter_code
_entity_poly.pdbx_strand_id
1 'polypeptide(L)'
;MSNPPPKEDVWAFNPIGSPFPEHPVKVFGQSNMYVALWYKHGKPVHGRAWNNGGVLECSFPYKKAELTGAKDLGGQIQVLQYPGDHNSLGFWYEWIKYKDRFEKTEDRQMLRCGDSLPILWKNRPQGALLGCLDNSTEFAQFSHDGITETLQGEPLGDMWIIVRNTKGGPPTCVCKICCPPPPPPPPVSEPAPPPPPPPPGPPPPRVMIDEWMDLRAGDPWPEANLMKAIGQTLDTIPGENPDQYVALWYQQGEPIMGRVWNDNGKVNSQKPVSGS
;
A
#
# COMPACT_ATOMS: atom_id res chain seq x y z
N MET A 1 -25.67 -2.07 -0.79
CA MET A 1 -25.45 -3.51 -1.06
C MET A 1 -24.30 -3.98 -0.18
N SER A 2 -24.36 -5.19 0.36
CA SER A 2 -23.23 -5.78 1.10
C SER A 2 -22.11 -6.17 0.13
N ASN A 3 -20.87 -6.14 0.61
CA ASN A 3 -19.72 -6.66 -0.14
C ASN A 3 -19.94 -8.15 -0.46
N PRO A 4 -19.31 -8.70 -1.53
CA PRO A 4 -19.28 -10.15 -1.72
C PRO A 4 -18.53 -10.82 -0.56
N PRO A 5 -18.63 -12.16 -0.41
CA PRO A 5 -17.83 -12.89 0.57
C PRO A 5 -16.34 -12.57 0.42
N PRO A 6 -15.62 -12.27 1.52
CA PRO A 6 -14.22 -11.88 1.46
C PRO A 6 -13.36 -13.05 0.95
N LYS A 7 -12.56 -12.78 -0.08
CA LYS A 7 -11.53 -13.70 -0.58
C LYS A 7 -10.34 -13.77 0.38
N GLU A 8 -9.45 -14.73 0.15
CA GLU A 8 -8.19 -14.82 0.88
C GLU A 8 -7.19 -13.76 0.42
N ASP A 9 -6.25 -13.44 1.30
CA ASP A 9 -5.14 -12.53 1.03
C ASP A 9 -4.20 -13.10 -0.03
N VAL A 10 -3.74 -12.26 -0.95
CA VAL A 10 -2.86 -12.68 -2.05
C VAL A 10 -1.41 -12.32 -1.73
N TRP A 11 -0.56 -13.34 -1.67
CA TRP A 11 0.87 -13.23 -1.39
C TRP A 11 1.69 -13.67 -2.61
N ALA A 12 2.13 -12.71 -3.43
CA ALA A 12 2.89 -13.00 -4.64
C ALA A 12 4.33 -13.37 -4.32
N PHE A 13 4.78 -14.53 -4.79
CA PHE A 13 6.20 -14.87 -4.80
C PHE A 13 6.96 -13.92 -5.73
N ASN A 14 8.02 -13.32 -5.21
CA ASN A 14 8.86 -12.40 -5.95
C ASN A 14 10.34 -12.67 -5.66
N PRO A 15 11.18 -12.90 -6.69
CA PRO A 15 12.62 -13.01 -6.50
C PRO A 15 13.20 -11.70 -5.94
N ILE A 16 14.15 -11.83 -5.02
CA ILE A 16 14.92 -10.69 -4.51
C ILE A 16 15.84 -10.21 -5.64
N GLY A 17 15.88 -8.90 -5.88
CA GLY A 17 16.61 -8.31 -7.01
C GLY A 17 15.83 -8.28 -8.33
N SER A 18 14.54 -8.62 -8.33
CA SER A 18 13.62 -8.43 -9.47
C SER A 18 12.65 -7.27 -9.21
N PRO A 19 12.01 -6.69 -10.25
CA PRO A 19 10.93 -5.72 -10.05
C PRO A 19 9.82 -6.25 -9.15
N PHE A 20 9.08 -5.34 -8.51
CA PHE A 20 7.93 -5.68 -7.67
C PHE A 20 6.82 -6.39 -8.47
N PRO A 21 6.00 -7.22 -7.81
CA PRO A 21 4.78 -7.73 -8.44
C PRO A 21 3.74 -6.60 -8.57
N GLU A 22 2.66 -6.85 -9.30
CA GLU A 22 1.59 -5.86 -9.49
C GLU A 22 0.81 -5.59 -8.20
N HIS A 23 0.26 -4.39 -8.06
CA HIS A 23 -0.56 -3.98 -6.92
C HIS A 23 0.02 -4.31 -5.53
N PRO A 24 1.32 -4.03 -5.27
CA PRO A 24 1.92 -4.33 -3.97
C PRO A 24 1.33 -3.41 -2.90
N VAL A 25 1.08 -3.94 -1.70
CA VAL A 25 0.52 -3.15 -0.60
C VAL A 25 1.61 -2.35 0.09
N LYS A 26 1.55 -1.02 -0.06
CA LYS A 26 2.41 -0.06 0.65
C LYS A 26 2.07 0.00 2.15
N VAL A 27 3.10 0.26 2.93
CA VAL A 27 2.99 0.54 4.36
C VAL A 27 2.43 1.94 4.57
N PHE A 28 1.51 2.06 5.52
CA PHE A 28 0.76 3.30 5.74
C PHE A 28 1.67 4.52 5.97
N GLY A 29 1.52 5.51 5.08
CA GLY A 29 2.27 6.76 5.13
C GLY A 29 3.75 6.63 4.77
N GLN A 30 4.18 5.52 4.16
CA GLN A 30 5.55 5.31 3.70
C GLN A 30 5.60 5.34 2.17
N SER A 31 6.59 6.05 1.62
CA SER A 31 6.78 6.21 0.18
C SER A 31 7.37 4.97 -0.50
N ASN A 32 8.26 4.25 0.20
CA ASN A 32 9.05 3.15 -0.35
C ASN A 32 9.19 1.98 0.63
N MET A 33 8.06 1.57 1.23
CA MET A 33 8.02 0.41 2.12
C MET A 33 6.77 -0.40 1.84
N TYR A 34 6.93 -1.70 1.67
CA TYR A 34 5.87 -2.64 1.28
C TYR A 34 5.81 -3.81 2.24
N VAL A 35 4.62 -4.38 2.40
CA VAL A 35 4.37 -5.51 3.30
C VAL A 35 4.91 -6.80 2.67
N ALA A 36 5.82 -7.46 3.38
CA ALA A 36 6.50 -8.65 2.91
C ALA A 36 6.34 -9.83 3.87
N LEU A 37 6.45 -11.04 3.34
CA LEU A 37 6.33 -12.30 4.06
C LEU A 37 7.44 -13.26 3.62
N TRP A 38 8.03 -13.93 4.60
CA TRP A 38 9.03 -14.96 4.39
C TRP A 38 8.72 -16.18 5.25
N TYR A 39 9.17 -17.36 4.82
CA TYR A 39 9.00 -18.60 5.57
C TYR A 39 10.35 -19.19 5.94
N LYS A 40 10.53 -19.49 7.23
CA LYS A 40 11.69 -20.25 7.72
C LYS A 40 11.22 -21.51 8.42
N HIS A 41 11.56 -22.66 7.87
CA HIS A 41 11.17 -23.98 8.40
C HIS A 41 9.65 -24.10 8.62
N GLY A 42 8.86 -23.62 7.65
CA GLY A 42 7.40 -23.64 7.71
C GLY A 42 6.76 -22.57 8.61
N LYS A 43 7.55 -21.74 9.31
CA LYS A 43 7.04 -20.62 10.11
C LYS A 43 7.02 -19.32 9.31
N PRO A 44 5.87 -18.64 9.20
CA PRO A 44 5.76 -17.33 8.56
C PRO A 44 6.39 -16.24 9.43
N VAL A 45 7.09 -15.32 8.78
CA VAL A 45 7.71 -14.14 9.39
C VAL A 45 7.42 -12.96 8.48
N HIS A 46 6.63 -12.01 8.96
CA HIS A 46 6.44 -10.74 8.24
C HIS A 46 7.69 -9.87 8.32
N GLY A 47 7.86 -9.01 7.33
CA GLY A 47 8.95 -8.05 7.25
C GLY A 47 8.59 -6.96 6.27
N ARG A 48 9.62 -6.31 5.73
CA ARG A 48 9.44 -5.23 4.76
C ARG A 48 10.22 -5.48 3.48
N ALA A 49 9.68 -4.95 2.40
CA ALA A 49 10.39 -4.78 1.14
C ALA A 49 10.45 -3.31 0.76
N TRP A 50 11.45 -2.92 -0.05
CA TRP A 50 11.58 -1.58 -0.62
C TRP A 50 12.18 -1.65 -2.03
N ASN A 51 11.99 -0.59 -2.80
CA ASN A 51 12.58 -0.41 -4.11
C ASN A 51 13.99 0.19 -3.95
N ASN A 52 14.96 -0.46 -4.58
CA ASN A 52 16.27 0.11 -4.84
C ASN A 52 16.68 -0.20 -6.29
N GLY A 53 16.92 0.81 -7.10
CA GLY A 53 17.29 0.66 -8.51
C GLY A 53 16.17 0.13 -9.43
N GLY A 54 14.92 0.11 -8.96
CA GLY A 54 13.79 -0.52 -9.66
C GLY A 54 13.60 -1.99 -9.34
N VAL A 55 14.36 -2.54 -8.38
CA VAL A 55 14.25 -3.92 -7.94
C VAL A 55 13.92 -4.03 -6.46
N LEU A 56 13.39 -5.18 -6.08
CA LEU A 56 12.99 -5.51 -4.73
C LEU A 56 14.23 -5.83 -3.88
N GLU A 57 14.37 -5.09 -2.79
CA GLU A 57 15.17 -5.45 -1.61
C GLU A 57 14.24 -5.68 -0.42
N CYS A 58 14.73 -6.34 0.64
CA CYS A 58 13.90 -6.69 1.79
C CYS A 58 14.71 -6.90 3.07
N SER A 59 13.99 -6.94 4.19
CA SER A 59 14.55 -7.17 5.52
C SER A 59 13.56 -7.91 6.41
N PHE A 60 14.04 -8.95 7.08
CA PHE A 60 13.29 -9.78 8.02
C PHE A 60 14.05 -9.99 9.34
N PRO A 61 13.35 -9.97 10.49
CA PRO A 61 13.93 -10.33 11.76
C PRO A 61 14.05 -11.86 11.90
N TYR A 62 15.23 -12.35 12.32
CA TYR A 62 15.41 -13.77 12.63
C TYR A 62 16.51 -13.99 13.67
N LYS A 63 16.17 -14.61 14.81
CA LYS A 63 17.12 -14.98 15.88
C LYS A 63 18.09 -13.85 16.26
N LYS A 64 17.56 -12.64 16.47
CA LYS A 64 18.31 -11.41 16.81
C LYS A 64 19.13 -10.78 15.68
N ALA A 65 19.15 -11.39 14.50
CA ALA A 65 19.81 -10.86 13.32
C ALA A 65 18.79 -10.31 12.32
N GLU A 66 19.22 -9.32 11.54
CA GLU A 66 18.53 -8.92 10.33
C GLU A 66 18.97 -9.78 9.15
N LEU A 67 18.00 -10.30 8.39
CA LEU A 67 18.25 -11.03 7.15
C LEU A 67 17.74 -10.21 5.97
N THR A 68 18.65 -9.85 5.05
CA THR A 68 18.35 -9.10 3.82
C THR A 68 18.79 -9.84 2.55
N GLY A 69 19.79 -10.71 2.67
CA GLY A 69 20.44 -11.36 1.54
C GLY A 69 19.58 -12.46 0.91
N ALA A 70 19.54 -12.48 -0.43
CA ALA A 70 18.86 -13.53 -1.19
C ALA A 70 19.31 -14.95 -0.79
N LYS A 71 20.59 -15.14 -0.43
CA LYS A 71 21.10 -16.44 0.02
C LYS A 71 20.48 -16.89 1.34
N ASP A 72 20.35 -15.99 2.30
CA ASP A 72 19.83 -16.32 3.64
C ASP A 72 18.30 -16.53 3.63
N LEU A 73 17.63 -15.81 2.73
CA LEU A 73 16.17 -15.81 2.57
C LEU A 73 15.66 -16.88 1.58
N GLY A 74 16.54 -17.55 0.82
CA GLY A 74 16.16 -18.60 -0.12
C GLY A 74 15.77 -18.11 -1.52
N GLY A 75 16.25 -16.93 -1.91
CA GLY A 75 16.18 -16.37 -3.27
C GLY A 75 14.92 -15.56 -3.58
N GLN A 76 13.81 -15.85 -2.89
CA GLN A 76 12.52 -15.18 -3.10
C GLN A 76 11.77 -14.99 -1.79
N ILE A 77 10.93 -13.97 -1.75
CA ILE A 77 10.00 -13.68 -0.66
C ILE A 77 8.60 -13.57 -1.24
N GLN A 78 7.60 -13.32 -0.39
CA GLN A 78 6.28 -12.94 -0.82
C GLN A 78 5.99 -11.48 -0.51
N VAL A 79 5.30 -10.78 -1.41
CA VAL A 79 4.81 -9.42 -1.21
C VAL A 79 3.28 -9.44 -1.20
N LEU A 80 2.67 -8.75 -0.25
CA LEU A 80 1.21 -8.66 -0.17
C LEU A 80 0.67 -7.88 -1.37
N GLN A 81 -0.37 -8.41 -2.02
CA GLN A 81 -1.03 -7.77 -3.15
C GLN A 81 -2.49 -7.43 -2.82
N TYR A 82 -3.00 -6.39 -3.48
CA TYR A 82 -4.42 -6.05 -3.47
C TYR A 82 -4.94 -5.82 -4.91
N PRO A 83 -5.12 -6.90 -5.70
CA PRO A 83 -5.46 -6.81 -7.12
C PRO A 83 -6.98 -6.65 -7.31
N GLY A 84 -7.49 -5.44 -7.05
CA GLY A 84 -8.91 -5.13 -7.22
C GLY A 84 -9.41 -4.12 -6.20
N ASP A 85 -10.63 -4.34 -5.73
CA ASP A 85 -11.33 -3.48 -4.78
C ASP A 85 -12.28 -4.28 -3.88
N HIS A 86 -12.92 -3.61 -2.93
CA HIS A 86 -13.87 -4.25 -2.02
C HIS A 86 -15.08 -4.87 -2.74
N ASN A 87 -15.40 -4.45 -3.96
CA ASN A 87 -16.52 -5.01 -4.74
C ASN A 87 -16.15 -6.32 -5.43
N SER A 88 -14.87 -6.54 -5.71
CA SER A 88 -14.36 -7.76 -6.37
C SER A 88 -13.68 -8.74 -5.40
N LEU A 89 -13.15 -8.24 -4.27
CA LEU A 89 -12.43 -9.02 -3.26
C LEU A 89 -13.25 -9.25 -1.98
N GLY A 90 -14.27 -8.44 -1.72
CA GLY A 90 -15.12 -8.55 -0.53
C GLY A 90 -14.55 -7.88 0.73
N PHE A 91 -13.35 -7.29 0.62
CA PHE A 91 -12.71 -6.55 1.71
C PHE A 91 -11.77 -5.48 1.15
N TRP A 92 -11.31 -4.57 2.00
CA TRP A 92 -10.19 -3.66 1.76
C TRP A 92 -9.26 -3.63 2.96
N TYR A 93 -7.97 -3.30 2.74
CA TYR A 93 -6.99 -3.23 3.82
C TYR A 93 -7.09 -1.91 4.56
N GLU A 94 -7.32 -1.99 5.86
CA GLU A 94 -7.37 -0.86 6.79
C GLU A 94 -6.21 -0.98 7.78
N TRP A 95 -5.47 0.11 7.97
CA TRP A 95 -4.48 0.19 9.04
C TRP A 95 -5.16 0.74 10.29
N ILE A 96 -5.08 -0.01 11.40
CA ILE A 96 -5.61 0.40 12.70
C ILE A 96 -4.52 0.33 13.75
N LYS A 97 -4.70 1.01 14.88
CA LYS A 97 -3.80 0.83 16.01
C LYS A 97 -3.99 -0.55 16.62
N TYR A 98 -2.91 -1.16 17.10
CA TYR A 98 -2.93 -2.50 17.66
C TYR A 98 -3.86 -2.61 18.88
N LYS A 99 -3.98 -1.55 19.69
CA LYS A 99 -4.91 -1.53 20.83
C LYS A 99 -6.39 -1.61 20.40
N ASP A 100 -6.72 -1.19 19.18
CA ASP A 100 -8.08 -1.17 18.65
C ASP A 100 -8.46 -2.53 17.99
N ARG A 101 -7.59 -3.55 18.07
CA ARG A 101 -7.75 -4.85 17.39
C ARG A 101 -9.00 -5.65 17.80
N PHE A 102 -9.58 -5.33 18.93
CA PHE A 102 -10.81 -5.97 19.43
C PHE A 102 -12.08 -5.17 19.08
N GLU A 103 -11.95 -4.02 18.42
CA GLU A 103 -13.09 -3.23 17.99
C GLU A 103 -13.61 -3.71 16.62
N LYS A 104 -14.94 -3.80 16.49
CA LYS A 104 -15.64 -4.16 15.24
C LYS A 104 -15.21 -5.51 14.66
N THR A 105 -15.00 -6.52 15.52
CA THR A 105 -14.57 -7.87 15.11
C THR A 105 -15.54 -8.59 14.17
N GLU A 106 -16.80 -8.14 14.13
CA GLU A 106 -17.81 -8.58 13.16
C GLU A 106 -17.57 -8.05 11.74
N ASP A 107 -16.90 -6.90 11.61
CA ASP A 107 -16.64 -6.20 10.35
C ASP A 107 -15.14 -6.23 9.96
N ARG A 108 -14.24 -6.56 10.90
CA ARG A 108 -12.78 -6.53 10.75
C ARG A 108 -12.14 -7.86 11.08
N GLN A 109 -11.23 -8.29 10.21
CA GLN A 109 -10.46 -9.54 10.37
C GLN A 109 -8.97 -9.20 10.34
N MET A 110 -8.20 -9.60 11.36
CA MET A 110 -6.76 -9.32 11.37
C MET A 110 -6.04 -10.05 10.23
N LEU A 111 -5.22 -9.32 9.47
CA LEU A 111 -4.33 -9.93 8.50
C LEU A 111 -3.24 -10.71 9.25
N ARG A 112 -3.12 -12.01 8.96
CA ARG A 112 -2.10 -12.87 9.57
C ARG A 112 -1.77 -14.05 8.67
N CYS A 113 -0.57 -14.59 8.87
CA CYS A 113 -0.16 -15.90 8.36
C CYS A 113 0.35 -16.71 9.54
N GLY A 114 -0.26 -17.85 9.85
CA GLY A 114 0.00 -18.53 11.12
C GLY A 114 -0.23 -17.55 12.28
N ASP A 115 0.69 -17.49 13.24
CA ASP A 115 0.66 -16.50 14.33
C ASP A 115 1.38 -15.17 14.00
N SER A 116 1.97 -15.03 12.81
CA SER A 116 2.64 -13.80 12.44
C SER A 116 1.65 -12.78 11.87
N LEU A 117 1.72 -11.53 12.33
CA LEU A 117 1.01 -10.38 11.75
C LEU A 117 2.01 -9.27 11.41
N PRO A 118 1.78 -8.47 10.35
CA PRO A 118 2.57 -7.27 10.10
C PRO A 118 2.24 -6.19 11.14
N ILE A 119 3.28 -5.55 11.68
CA ILE A 119 3.13 -4.46 12.65
C ILE A 119 4.07 -3.31 12.30
N LEU A 120 3.55 -2.09 12.27
CA LEU A 120 4.23 -0.87 11.89
C LEU A 120 4.46 0.02 13.11
N TRP A 121 5.72 0.24 13.44
CA TRP A 121 6.13 1.26 14.38
C TRP A 121 6.25 2.61 13.68
N LYS A 122 5.10 3.25 13.43
CA LYS A 122 5.00 4.46 12.61
C LYS A 122 5.78 5.65 13.17
N ASN A 123 5.71 5.85 14.48
CA ASN A 123 6.33 7.00 15.16
C ASN A 123 7.70 6.66 15.76
N ARG A 124 8.42 5.70 15.18
CA ARG A 124 9.77 5.37 15.62
C ARG A 124 10.70 6.57 15.38
N PRO A 125 11.51 7.01 16.37
CA PRO A 125 12.30 8.24 16.25
C PRO A 125 13.27 8.26 15.06
N GLN A 126 13.83 7.11 14.67
CA GLN A 126 14.78 7.00 13.56
C GLN A 126 14.08 6.70 12.21
N GLY A 127 12.79 6.98 12.12
CA GLY A 127 11.96 6.65 10.96
C GLY A 127 11.16 5.37 11.17
N ALA A 128 9.96 5.37 10.58
CA ALA A 128 9.00 4.29 10.70
C ALA A 128 9.59 2.95 10.25
N LEU A 129 9.18 1.87 10.91
CA LEU A 129 9.70 0.54 10.62
C LEU A 129 8.59 -0.50 10.67
N LEU A 130 8.43 -1.26 9.58
CA LEU A 130 7.56 -2.43 9.53
C LEU A 130 8.34 -3.68 9.98
N GLY A 131 7.72 -4.46 10.85
CA GLY A 131 8.21 -5.73 11.34
C GLY A 131 7.10 -6.77 11.46
N CYS A 132 7.31 -7.77 12.30
CA CYS A 132 6.32 -8.80 12.60
C CYS A 132 5.97 -8.83 14.08
N LEU A 133 4.70 -9.06 14.38
CA LEU A 133 4.23 -9.44 15.71
C LEU A 133 3.90 -10.93 15.69
N ASP A 134 4.29 -11.65 16.74
CA ASP A 134 3.82 -13.00 17.02
C ASP A 134 2.60 -12.91 17.94
N ASN A 135 1.44 -13.30 17.43
CA ASN A 135 0.16 -13.22 18.13
C ASN A 135 0.05 -14.19 19.33
N SER A 136 0.92 -15.20 19.41
CA SER A 136 0.93 -16.17 20.50
C SER A 136 1.74 -15.69 21.70
N THR A 137 2.82 -14.96 21.44
CA THR A 137 3.75 -14.47 22.49
C THR A 137 3.65 -12.96 22.72
N GLU A 138 2.96 -12.23 21.84
CA GLU A 138 2.88 -10.77 21.79
C GLU A 138 4.25 -10.06 21.70
N PHE A 139 5.25 -10.73 21.11
CA PHE A 139 6.52 -10.09 20.75
C PHE A 139 6.44 -9.48 19.35
N ALA A 140 6.67 -8.17 19.26
CA ALA A 140 6.95 -7.49 18.00
C ALA A 140 8.45 -7.45 17.75
N GLN A 141 8.87 -7.75 16.53
CA GLN A 141 10.26 -7.81 16.11
C GLN A 141 10.48 -6.94 14.87
N PHE A 142 11.50 -6.10 14.92
CA PHE A 142 11.85 -5.16 13.87
C PHE A 142 13.31 -5.32 13.49
N SER A 143 13.60 -5.68 12.25
CA SER A 143 14.97 -5.82 11.74
C SER A 143 15.50 -4.49 11.22
N HIS A 144 16.70 -4.08 11.62
CA HIS A 144 17.42 -2.94 11.04
C HIS A 144 18.89 -3.00 11.45
N ASP A 145 19.79 -2.40 10.67
CA ASP A 145 21.21 -2.26 10.99
C ASP A 145 21.90 -3.56 11.46
N GLY A 146 21.54 -4.71 10.86
CA GLY A 146 22.08 -6.01 11.21
C GLY A 146 21.46 -6.67 12.45
N ILE A 147 20.57 -5.98 13.17
CA ILE A 147 19.97 -6.44 14.43
C ILE A 147 18.47 -6.67 14.32
N THR A 148 17.90 -7.33 15.33
CA THR A 148 16.46 -7.34 15.59
C THR A 148 16.16 -6.64 16.91
N GLU A 149 15.42 -5.55 16.87
CA GLU A 149 14.81 -4.92 18.03
C GLU A 149 13.51 -5.67 18.39
N THR A 150 13.29 -5.96 19.67
CA THR A 150 12.12 -6.70 20.15
C THR A 150 11.38 -5.89 21.20
N LEU A 151 10.07 -5.73 21.02
CA LEU A 151 9.17 -5.00 21.91
C LEU A 151 7.98 -5.88 22.30
N GLN A 152 7.41 -5.63 23.47
CA GLN A 152 6.24 -6.34 24.00
C GLN A 152 5.43 -5.41 24.92
N GLY A 153 4.13 -5.69 25.05
CA GLY A 153 3.27 -5.02 26.02
C GLY A 153 2.80 -3.63 25.55
N GLU A 154 2.75 -2.69 26.49
CA GLU A 154 2.16 -1.35 26.30
C GLU A 154 2.65 -0.59 25.04
N PRO A 155 3.95 -0.58 24.69
CA PRO A 155 4.44 0.13 23.51
C PRO A 155 3.81 -0.30 22.19
N LEU A 156 3.29 -1.54 22.12
CA LEU A 156 2.66 -2.05 20.91
C LEU A 156 1.32 -1.38 20.64
N GLY A 157 0.62 -0.86 21.66
CA GLY A 157 -0.75 -0.38 21.55
C GLY A 157 -0.95 0.72 20.50
N ASP A 158 0.01 1.63 20.35
CA ASP A 158 -0.02 2.73 19.37
C ASP A 158 0.69 2.41 18.04
N MET A 159 1.24 1.20 17.90
CA MET A 159 1.70 0.68 16.60
C MET A 159 0.52 0.27 15.73
N TRP A 160 0.75 0.15 14.44
CA TRP A 160 -0.33 -0.09 13.47
C TRP A 160 -0.26 -1.50 12.92
N ILE A 161 -1.40 -2.18 12.84
CA ILE A 161 -1.56 -3.48 12.17
C ILE A 161 -2.52 -3.33 10.99
N ILE A 162 -2.54 -4.35 10.13
CA ILE A 162 -3.47 -4.42 9.01
C ILE A 162 -4.67 -5.30 9.40
N VAL A 163 -5.86 -4.81 9.12
CA VAL A 163 -7.10 -5.60 9.14
C VAL A 163 -7.74 -5.60 7.76
N ARG A 164 -8.42 -6.69 7.41
CA ARG A 164 -9.37 -6.78 6.32
C ARG A 164 -10.68 -6.19 6.82
N ASN A 165 -11.10 -5.05 6.29
CA ASN A 165 -12.41 -4.49 6.55
C ASN A 165 -13.38 -5.05 5.51
N THR A 166 -14.37 -5.83 5.95
CA THR A 166 -15.29 -6.59 5.09
C THR A 166 -16.59 -5.84 4.79
N LYS A 167 -16.70 -4.57 5.25
CA LYS A 167 -17.94 -3.79 5.16
C LYS A 167 -17.73 -2.47 4.44
N GLY A 168 -18.53 -2.27 3.39
CA GLY A 168 -18.45 -1.08 2.55
C GLY A 168 -17.09 -0.97 1.86
N GLY A 169 -16.76 0.25 1.42
CA GLY A 169 -15.50 0.57 0.79
C GLY A 169 -14.60 1.46 1.66
N PRO A 170 -13.35 1.69 1.22
CA PRO A 170 -12.46 2.65 1.87
C PRO A 170 -13.06 4.07 1.83
N PRO A 171 -12.68 4.97 2.76
CA PRO A 171 -13.28 6.30 2.89
C PRO A 171 -13.24 7.18 1.62
N THR A 172 -12.29 6.93 0.73
CA THR A 172 -12.08 7.67 -0.53
C THR A 172 -12.65 6.95 -1.75
N CYS A 173 -13.40 5.86 -1.57
CA CYS A 173 -13.91 5.10 -2.70
C CYS A 173 -14.98 5.86 -3.49
N VAL A 174 -14.78 5.95 -4.80
CA VAL A 174 -15.70 6.61 -5.74
C VAL A 174 -16.52 5.62 -6.59
N CYS A 175 -16.58 4.34 -6.19
CA CYS A 175 -17.38 3.36 -6.93
C CYS A 175 -18.88 3.68 -6.83
N LYS A 176 -19.67 3.18 -7.79
CA LYS A 176 -21.13 3.42 -7.83
C LYS A 176 -21.88 2.92 -6.60
N ILE A 177 -21.30 2.00 -5.82
CA ILE A 177 -21.90 1.46 -4.59
C ILE A 177 -21.65 2.41 -3.41
N CYS A 178 -20.43 2.96 -3.29
CA CYS A 178 -20.06 3.90 -2.23
C CYS A 178 -20.55 5.33 -2.52
N CYS A 179 -20.58 5.73 -3.78
CA CYS A 179 -21.09 7.00 -4.27
C CYS A 179 -22.26 6.77 -5.24
N PRO A 180 -23.46 6.44 -4.74
CA PRO A 180 -24.62 6.27 -5.60
C PRO A 180 -24.95 7.58 -6.32
N PRO A 181 -25.37 7.54 -7.60
CA PRO A 181 -25.80 8.73 -8.30
C PRO A 181 -27.00 9.37 -7.57
N PRO A 182 -27.15 10.70 -7.63
CA PRO A 182 -28.30 11.37 -7.03
C PRO A 182 -29.60 10.79 -7.59
N PRO A 183 -30.66 10.64 -6.77
CA PRO A 183 -31.94 10.15 -7.25
C PRO A 183 -32.46 11.07 -8.38
N PRO A 184 -33.16 10.51 -9.38
CA PRO A 184 -33.80 11.33 -10.41
C PRO A 184 -34.74 12.34 -9.75
N PRO A 185 -34.85 13.58 -10.28
CA PRO A 185 -35.76 14.57 -9.74
C PRO A 185 -37.17 13.99 -9.71
N PRO A 186 -37.94 14.21 -8.63
CA PRO A 186 -39.30 13.70 -8.53
C PRO A 186 -40.15 14.23 -9.70
N PRO A 187 -41.07 13.42 -10.27
CA PRO A 187 -42.03 13.91 -11.24
C PRO A 187 -42.79 15.09 -10.62
N VAL A 188 -43.00 16.13 -11.42
CA VAL A 188 -43.66 17.38 -11.01
C VAL A 188 -45.14 17.08 -10.72
N SER A 189 -45.45 16.59 -9.53
CA SER A 189 -46.80 16.52 -8.98
C SER A 189 -46.87 17.46 -7.78
N GLU A 190 -47.67 18.52 -7.90
CA GLU A 190 -48.14 19.53 -6.93
C GLU A 190 -47.29 19.86 -5.68
N PRO A 191 -47.15 21.15 -5.32
CA PRO A 191 -46.18 21.62 -4.34
C PRO A 191 -46.57 21.24 -2.90
N ALA A 192 -46.14 20.05 -2.44
CA ALA A 192 -45.91 19.82 -1.03
C ALA A 192 -44.64 20.58 -0.61
N PRO A 193 -44.64 21.31 0.52
CA PRO A 193 -43.42 21.95 1.01
C PRO A 193 -42.33 20.87 1.20
N PRO A 194 -41.13 21.05 0.60
CA PRO A 194 -40.09 20.05 0.69
C PRO A 194 -39.73 19.83 2.16
N PRO A 195 -39.56 18.56 2.61
CA PRO A 195 -39.03 18.30 3.94
C PRO A 195 -37.68 19.02 4.08
N PRO A 196 -37.36 19.58 5.26
CA PRO A 196 -36.09 20.26 5.46
C PRO A 196 -34.95 19.29 5.10
N PRO A 197 -33.94 19.76 4.34
CA PRO A 197 -32.82 18.91 3.99
C PRO A 197 -32.16 18.39 5.28
N PRO A 198 -31.77 17.10 5.34
CA PRO A 198 -31.02 16.60 6.47
C PRO A 198 -29.77 17.48 6.65
N PRO A 199 -29.37 17.78 7.91
CA PRO A 199 -28.18 18.57 8.16
C PRO A 199 -27.00 17.96 7.40
N PRO A 200 -26.20 18.75 6.66
CA PRO A 200 -25.04 18.25 5.96
C PRO A 200 -24.16 17.49 6.96
N GLY A 201 -23.93 16.20 6.68
CA GLY A 201 -22.95 15.43 7.45
C GLY A 201 -21.58 16.12 7.40
N PRO A 202 -20.69 15.84 8.37
CA PRO A 202 -19.33 16.36 8.31
C PRO A 202 -18.71 15.99 6.95
N PRO A 203 -18.00 16.92 6.28
CA PRO A 203 -17.38 16.63 5.01
C PRO A 203 -16.39 15.47 5.18
N PRO A 204 -16.25 14.59 4.18
CA PRO A 204 -15.26 13.53 4.22
C PRO A 204 -13.87 14.12 4.56
N PRO A 205 -13.06 13.43 5.39
CA PRO A 205 -11.68 13.84 5.63
C PRO A 205 -10.96 14.03 4.30
N ARG A 206 -10.28 15.17 4.13
CA ARG A 206 -9.47 15.43 2.94
C ARG A 206 -8.19 14.61 3.01
N VAL A 207 -7.83 13.99 1.90
CA VAL A 207 -6.51 13.36 1.74
C VAL A 207 -5.47 14.47 1.65
N MET A 208 -4.52 14.49 2.57
CA MET A 208 -3.46 15.51 2.68
C MET A 208 -2.07 14.93 2.35
N ILE A 209 -2.03 13.80 1.66
CA ILE A 209 -0.82 13.08 1.25
C ILE A 209 -0.89 12.83 -0.25
N ASP A 210 0.24 12.96 -0.93
CA ASP A 210 0.33 12.67 -2.36
C ASP A 210 0.01 11.19 -2.63
N GLU A 211 -0.77 10.95 -3.68
CA GLU A 211 -1.10 9.61 -4.14
C GLU A 211 -0.04 9.11 -5.13
N TRP A 212 0.64 8.02 -4.76
CA TRP A 212 1.68 7.40 -5.59
C TRP A 212 1.26 6.01 -6.05
N MET A 213 1.07 5.85 -7.37
CA MET A 213 0.79 4.57 -8.02
C MET A 213 2.08 3.82 -8.36
N ASP A 214 2.14 2.54 -8.06
CA ASP A 214 3.27 1.68 -8.41
C ASP A 214 3.10 1.15 -9.85
N LEU A 215 4.12 1.39 -10.68
CA LEU A 215 4.18 0.98 -12.09
C LEU A 215 5.57 0.44 -12.41
N ARG A 216 5.66 -0.48 -13.37
CA ARG A 216 6.92 -0.90 -13.99
C ARG A 216 7.02 -0.33 -15.39
N ALA A 217 8.25 -0.09 -15.83
CA ALA A 217 8.50 0.21 -17.23
C ALA A 217 8.02 -0.96 -18.11
N GLY A 218 7.24 -0.65 -19.15
CA GLY A 218 6.63 -1.62 -20.04
C GLY A 218 5.21 -2.08 -19.66
N ASP A 219 4.71 -1.74 -18.46
CA ASP A 219 3.31 -1.96 -18.10
C ASP A 219 2.36 -1.16 -19.02
N PRO A 220 1.10 -1.56 -19.18
CA PRO A 220 0.10 -0.75 -19.89
C PRO A 220 -0.01 0.66 -19.30
N TRP A 221 -0.23 1.65 -20.16
CA TRP A 221 -0.44 3.02 -19.71
C TRP A 221 -1.71 3.11 -18.85
N PRO A 222 -1.63 3.72 -17.65
CA PRO A 222 -2.76 3.73 -16.72
C PRO A 222 -3.89 4.65 -17.20
N GLU A 223 -5.12 4.30 -16.83
CA GLU A 223 -6.30 5.17 -17.01
C GLU A 223 -6.43 6.24 -15.91
N ALA A 224 -5.59 6.16 -14.87
CA ALA A 224 -5.59 7.11 -13.77
C ALA A 224 -5.11 8.51 -14.20
N ASN A 225 -5.62 9.55 -13.53
CA ASN A 225 -5.17 10.92 -13.76
C ASN A 225 -3.75 11.11 -13.21
N LEU A 226 -2.77 11.14 -14.09
CA LEU A 226 -1.37 11.39 -13.74
C LEU A 226 -1.05 12.89 -13.73
N MET A 227 -0.15 13.30 -12.85
CA MET A 227 0.38 14.67 -12.78
C MET A 227 1.28 14.96 -13.99
N LYS A 228 0.73 15.63 -15.00
CA LYS A 228 1.46 16.09 -16.19
C LYS A 228 2.39 17.25 -15.83
N ALA A 229 3.61 17.24 -16.37
CA ALA A 229 4.59 18.31 -16.19
C ALA A 229 3.96 19.66 -16.57
N ILE A 230 3.95 20.61 -15.62
CA ILE A 230 3.32 21.94 -15.73
C ILE A 230 1.87 21.96 -16.27
N GLY A 231 1.16 20.82 -16.24
CA GLY A 231 -0.20 20.70 -16.75
C GLY A 231 -0.36 20.79 -18.27
N GLN A 232 0.73 20.77 -19.06
CA GLN A 232 0.67 20.97 -20.51
C GLN A 232 1.70 20.15 -21.28
N THR A 233 1.56 20.11 -22.61
CA THR A 233 2.56 19.55 -23.53
C THR A 233 3.78 20.46 -23.58
N LEU A 234 4.98 19.91 -23.41
CA LEU A 234 6.22 20.66 -23.30
C LEU A 234 6.84 20.99 -24.67
N ASP A 235 7.50 22.14 -24.75
CA ASP A 235 8.53 22.39 -25.78
C ASP A 235 9.85 21.76 -25.29
N THR A 236 10.03 20.48 -25.60
CA THR A 236 11.13 19.65 -25.07
C THR A 236 12.26 19.46 -26.09
N ILE A 237 13.41 18.97 -25.62
CA ILE A 237 14.57 18.68 -26.46
C ILE A 237 14.28 17.58 -27.50
N PRO A 238 15.01 17.55 -28.64
CA PRO A 238 14.83 16.53 -29.66
C PRO A 238 14.94 15.09 -29.13
N GLY A 239 14.02 14.23 -29.54
CA GLY A 239 13.99 12.81 -29.16
C GLY A 239 13.22 12.50 -27.87
N GLU A 240 12.81 13.51 -27.12
CA GLU A 240 11.99 13.33 -25.91
C GLU A 240 10.50 13.48 -26.21
N ASN A 241 9.67 12.71 -25.51
CA ASN A 241 8.22 12.88 -25.60
C ASN A 241 7.82 14.20 -24.92
N PRO A 242 7.01 15.07 -25.56
CA PRO A 242 6.59 16.34 -24.96
C PRO A 242 5.53 16.18 -23.87
N ASP A 243 4.84 15.04 -23.79
CA ASP A 243 3.87 14.72 -22.75
C ASP A 243 4.53 13.89 -21.64
N GLN A 244 5.11 14.62 -20.67
CA GLN A 244 5.87 14.03 -19.55
C GLN A 244 5.06 14.09 -18.25
N TYR A 245 5.17 13.04 -17.43
CA TYR A 245 4.46 12.92 -16.16
C TYR A 245 5.43 12.63 -15.02
N VAL A 246 5.09 13.10 -13.83
CA VAL A 246 5.94 12.96 -12.62
C VAL A 246 6.08 11.49 -12.24
N ALA A 247 7.31 11.05 -12.01
CA ALA A 247 7.63 9.73 -11.48
C ALA A 247 8.73 9.79 -10.42
N LEU A 248 8.73 8.81 -9.52
CA LEU A 248 9.71 8.67 -8.44
C LEU A 248 10.41 7.30 -8.56
N TRP A 249 11.74 7.33 -8.50
CA TRP A 249 12.61 6.16 -8.49
C TRP A 249 13.47 6.19 -7.22
N TYR A 250 14.09 5.06 -6.90
CA TYR A 250 15.11 4.98 -5.86
C TYR A 250 16.39 4.42 -6.43
N GLN A 251 17.53 4.97 -6.05
CA GLN A 251 18.85 4.44 -6.40
C GLN A 251 19.79 4.63 -5.22
N GLN A 252 20.39 3.54 -4.76
CA GLN A 252 21.24 3.52 -3.56
C GLN A 252 20.54 4.11 -2.33
N GLY A 253 19.23 3.86 -2.21
CA GLY A 253 18.40 4.38 -1.11
C GLY A 253 17.91 5.82 -1.28
N GLU A 254 18.44 6.58 -2.26
CA GLU A 254 18.06 7.97 -2.48
C GLU A 254 16.85 8.11 -3.42
N PRO A 255 15.87 8.98 -3.10
CA PRO A 255 14.74 9.27 -3.96
C PRO A 255 15.18 10.12 -5.16
N ILE A 256 14.81 9.70 -6.36
CA ILE A 256 15.11 10.40 -7.61
C ILE A 256 13.82 10.66 -8.37
N MET A 257 13.46 11.95 -8.47
CA MET A 257 12.37 12.38 -9.33
C MET A 257 12.77 12.28 -10.81
N GLY A 258 11.84 11.85 -11.63
CA GLY A 258 12.05 11.67 -13.06
C GLY A 258 10.76 11.87 -13.85
N ARG A 259 10.79 11.39 -15.09
CA ARG A 259 9.67 11.47 -16.01
C ARG A 259 9.29 10.10 -16.57
N VAL A 260 8.00 9.92 -16.78
CA VAL A 260 7.42 8.84 -17.59
C VAL A 260 6.58 9.43 -18.71
N TRP A 261 6.42 8.67 -19.79
CA TRP A 261 5.58 9.05 -20.93
C TRP A 261 4.92 7.81 -21.55
N ASN A 262 3.84 8.06 -22.29
CA ASN A 262 3.14 7.00 -23.02
C ASN A 262 3.89 6.72 -24.32
N ASP A 263 4.39 5.49 -24.45
CA ASP A 263 5.00 4.96 -25.66
C ASP A 263 4.12 3.83 -26.19
N ASN A 264 3.27 4.14 -27.17
CA ASN A 264 2.39 3.19 -27.84
C ASN A 264 1.50 2.36 -26.87
N GLY A 265 0.92 3.03 -25.88
CA GLY A 265 0.05 2.43 -24.88
C GLY A 265 0.79 1.77 -23.72
N LYS A 266 2.11 1.95 -23.61
CA LYS A 266 2.94 1.42 -22.52
C LYS A 266 3.67 2.53 -21.78
N VAL A 267 3.95 2.27 -20.50
CA VAL A 267 4.76 3.15 -19.66
C VAL A 267 6.22 3.05 -20.11
N ASN A 268 6.76 4.15 -20.60
CA ASN A 268 8.19 4.31 -20.82
C ASN A 268 8.74 5.37 -19.84
N SER A 269 10.03 5.27 -19.53
CA SER A 269 10.65 6.01 -18.45
C SER A 269 12.11 6.29 -18.74
N GLN A 270 12.60 7.42 -18.27
CA GLN A 270 14.03 7.71 -18.28
C GLN A 270 14.56 7.69 -16.86
N LYS A 271 15.44 6.72 -16.59
CA LYS A 271 16.22 6.71 -15.35
C LYS A 271 17.17 7.90 -15.37
N PRO A 272 17.17 8.78 -14.36
CA PRO A 272 18.20 9.79 -14.24
C PRO A 272 19.54 9.09 -14.02
N VAL A 273 20.52 9.38 -14.87
CA VAL A 273 21.89 8.91 -14.65
C VAL A 273 22.47 9.80 -13.56
N SER A 274 22.78 9.24 -12.40
CA SER A 274 23.62 9.90 -11.40
C SER A 274 24.92 10.32 -12.07
N GLY A 275 25.19 11.63 -12.14
CA GLY A 275 26.49 12.15 -12.54
C GLY A 275 27.58 11.50 -11.69
N SER A 276 28.64 11.05 -12.35
CA SER A 276 29.87 10.58 -11.69
C SER A 276 30.68 11.77 -11.18
#